data_AF-A0A962Y033-F1
#
_entry.id   AF-A0A962Y033-F1
#
_cell.length_a   1.000
_cell.length_b   1.000
_cell.length_c   1.000
_cell.angle_alpha   90.00
_cell.angle_beta   90.00
_cell.angle_gamma   90.00
#
_symmetry.space_group_name_H-M   'P 1'
#
loop_
_entity.id
_entity.type
_entity.pdbx_description
1 polymer ?
#
loop_
_entity_poly.entity_id
_entity_poly.type
_entity_poly.pdbx_seq_one_letter_code
_entity_poly.pdbx_strand_id
1 'polypeptide(L)'
;ARKTPFGMECRFSAHSLLKALGRQTGNKDHKWLHSVIIRLCAGLVDMTDHQIRYFGGLVDGGTKEEGSRHYKVRINIDFACFFKAGLWASLDNRQRCALGRNQTAKALHAYYSTHVAPGPHGFEKLAGLIGLGNKTRRNLRANLIEAHDELKQIGFLSGYEVREDTIKPTLNHTPSQNRHLVQKIVKARRARSPEDTG
;
A
#
# COMPACT_ATOMS: atom_id res chain seq x y z
N ALA A 1 -6.52 -17.00 4.28
CA ALA A 1 -5.34 -16.51 5.03
C ALA A 1 -4.87 -17.60 5.98
N ARG A 2 -3.56 -17.86 6.10
CA ARG A 2 -3.02 -18.79 7.10
C ARG A 2 -3.21 -18.17 8.49
N LYS A 3 -3.85 -18.89 9.42
CA LYS A 3 -4.13 -18.46 10.80
C LYS A 3 -2.85 -18.55 11.64
N THR A 4 -1.93 -17.63 11.43
CA THR A 4 -0.74 -17.50 12.28
C THR A 4 -1.01 -16.36 13.26
N PRO A 5 -1.11 -16.59 14.59
CA PRO A 5 -1.27 -15.52 15.56
C PRO A 5 -0.18 -14.46 15.43
N PHE A 6 -0.57 -13.20 15.70
CA PHE A 6 0.32 -12.03 15.67
C PHE A 6 1.49 -12.27 16.63
N GLY A 7 2.73 -12.11 16.16
CA GLY A 7 3.93 -12.28 16.98
C GLY A 7 4.69 -13.60 16.89
N MET A 8 4.28 -14.53 16.04
CA MET A 8 5.08 -15.71 15.77
C MET A 8 6.16 -15.49 14.72
N GLU A 9 7.24 -16.25 14.85
CA GLU A 9 8.34 -16.31 13.90
C GLU A 9 7.85 -16.81 12.52
N CYS A 10 8.08 -15.99 11.50
CA CYS A 10 7.83 -16.31 10.11
C CYS A 10 8.95 -17.19 9.57
N ARG A 11 8.61 -18.39 9.12
CA ARG A 11 9.54 -19.35 8.51
C ARG A 11 9.26 -19.51 7.02
N PHE A 12 10.30 -19.35 6.19
CA PHE A 12 10.18 -19.49 4.74
C PHE A 12 11.54 -19.78 4.11
N SER A 13 11.53 -20.42 2.94
CA SER A 13 12.73 -20.51 2.12
C SER A 13 12.95 -19.20 1.35
N ALA A 14 14.20 -18.83 1.09
CA ALA A 14 14.51 -17.70 0.23
C ALA A 14 13.89 -17.85 -1.17
N HIS A 15 13.90 -19.07 -1.72
CA HIS A 15 13.33 -19.38 -3.03
C HIS A 15 11.82 -19.10 -3.08
N SER A 16 11.05 -19.60 -2.11
CA SER A 16 9.61 -19.42 -2.06
C SER A 16 9.20 -17.95 -1.92
N LEU A 17 9.94 -17.18 -1.11
CA LEU A 17 9.65 -15.75 -0.96
C LEU A 17 9.98 -14.96 -2.24
N LEU A 18 11.11 -15.25 -2.89
CA LEU A 18 11.46 -14.61 -4.17
C LEU A 18 10.40 -14.89 -5.25
N LYS A 19 9.93 -16.14 -5.36
CA LYS A 19 8.83 -16.49 -6.27
C LYS A 19 7.53 -15.77 -5.93
N ALA A 20 7.17 -15.70 -4.66
CA ALA A 20 5.98 -14.98 -4.21
C ALA A 20 6.05 -13.47 -4.51
N LEU A 21 7.26 -12.89 -4.53
CA LEU A 21 7.53 -11.50 -4.89
C LEU A 21 7.65 -11.28 -6.42
N GLY A 22 7.43 -12.31 -7.25
CA GLY A 22 7.56 -12.22 -8.70
C GLY A 22 9.00 -12.01 -9.18
N ARG A 23 9.99 -12.44 -8.39
CA ARG A 23 11.41 -12.30 -8.72
C ARG A 23 12.02 -13.58 -9.26
N GLN A 24 13.17 -13.41 -9.91
CA GLN A 24 14.08 -14.50 -10.22
C GLN A 24 14.70 -15.06 -8.92
N THR A 25 15.27 -16.26 -9.02
CA THR A 25 15.82 -17.00 -7.87
C THR A 25 17.31 -17.28 -8.04
N GLY A 26 18.02 -16.39 -8.73
CA GLY A 26 19.47 -16.46 -8.91
C GLY A 26 20.24 -15.91 -7.71
N ASN A 27 21.56 -16.13 -7.68
CA ASN A 27 22.40 -15.67 -6.57
C ASN A 27 22.29 -14.16 -6.30
N LYS A 28 22.12 -13.34 -7.34
CA LYS A 28 21.91 -11.89 -7.21
C LYS A 28 20.62 -11.57 -6.43
N ASP A 29 19.52 -12.26 -6.72
CA ASP A 29 18.24 -12.08 -6.03
C ASP A 29 18.28 -12.57 -4.57
N HIS A 30 19.01 -13.67 -4.31
CA HIS A 30 19.24 -14.13 -2.95
C HIS A 30 20.03 -13.11 -2.12
N LYS A 31 21.11 -12.53 -2.68
CA LYS A 31 21.88 -11.45 -2.03
C LYS A 31 21.01 -10.20 -1.80
N TRP A 32 20.21 -9.83 -2.79
CA TRP A 32 19.24 -8.73 -2.68
C TRP A 32 18.22 -8.97 -1.57
N LEU A 33 17.63 -10.17 -1.50
CA LEU A 33 16.65 -10.51 -0.47
C LEU A 33 17.26 -10.40 0.92
N HIS A 34 18.46 -10.94 1.10
CA HIS A 34 19.16 -10.84 2.38
C HIS A 34 19.41 -9.38 2.77
N SER A 35 19.90 -8.55 1.84
CA SER A 35 20.09 -7.11 2.07
C SER A 35 18.78 -6.40 2.44
N VAL A 36 17.65 -6.75 1.82
CA VAL A 36 16.33 -6.21 2.18
C VAL A 36 15.95 -6.60 3.61
N ILE A 37 16.11 -7.86 3.99
CA ILE A 37 15.79 -8.34 5.34
C ILE A 37 16.65 -7.61 6.38
N ILE A 38 17.96 -7.48 6.15
CA ILE A 38 18.86 -6.74 7.06
C ILE A 38 18.44 -5.28 7.20
N ARG A 39 18.10 -4.59 6.09
CA ARG A 39 17.61 -3.20 6.15
C ARG A 39 16.29 -3.07 6.91
N LEU A 40 15.39 -4.05 6.80
CA LEU A 40 14.13 -4.07 7.56
C LEU A 40 14.38 -4.25 9.06
N CYS A 41 15.39 -5.04 9.45
CA CYS A 41 15.78 -5.19 10.85
C CYS A 41 16.49 -3.94 11.41
N ALA A 42 17.29 -3.27 10.59
CA ALA A 42 18.08 -2.12 11.03
C ALA A 42 17.30 -0.79 11.04
N GLY A 43 16.22 -0.69 10.26
CA GLY A 43 15.44 0.55 10.13
C GLY A 43 14.49 0.78 11.30
N LEU A 44 14.50 2.00 11.85
CA LEU A 44 13.50 2.47 12.80
C LEU A 44 12.36 3.15 12.06
N VAL A 45 11.13 2.87 12.49
CA VAL A 45 9.93 3.55 12.06
C VAL A 45 9.43 4.41 13.20
N ASP A 46 9.34 5.72 12.95
CA ASP A 46 8.70 6.70 13.84
C ASP A 46 7.37 7.11 13.21
N MET A 47 6.27 6.79 13.89
CA MET A 47 4.95 7.19 13.45
C MET A 47 3.99 7.41 14.60
N THR A 48 2.93 8.18 14.34
CA THR A 48 1.90 8.49 15.32
C THR A 48 0.53 8.62 14.68
N ASP A 49 -0.51 8.23 15.42
CA ASP A 49 -1.91 8.48 15.09
C ASP A 49 -2.50 9.68 15.86
N HIS A 50 -1.62 10.52 16.44
CA HIS A 50 -1.90 11.62 17.36
C HIS A 50 -2.29 11.22 18.80
N GLN A 51 -2.54 9.94 19.08
CA GLN A 51 -2.81 9.43 20.43
C GLN A 51 -1.65 8.57 20.95
N ILE A 52 -1.14 7.70 20.09
CA ILE A 52 -0.02 6.79 20.34
C ILE A 52 1.11 7.13 19.37
N ARG A 53 2.34 7.11 19.87
CA ARG A 53 3.55 7.17 19.05
C ARG A 53 4.30 5.87 19.18
N TYR A 54 4.65 5.30 18.04
CA TYR A 54 5.49 4.12 17.92
C TYR A 54 6.84 4.55 17.36
N PHE A 55 7.90 4.07 17.98
CA PHE A 55 9.27 4.26 17.56
C PHE A 55 9.98 2.92 17.71
N GLY A 56 10.07 2.17 16.61
CA GLY A 56 10.58 0.80 16.65
C GLY A 56 10.82 0.21 15.27
N GLY A 57 11.48 -0.94 15.21
CA GLY A 57 11.72 -1.64 13.95
C GLY A 57 10.51 -2.49 13.54
N LEU A 58 10.24 -2.62 12.25
CA LEU A 58 9.15 -3.49 11.77
C LEU A 58 9.45 -4.98 11.96
N VAL A 59 10.74 -5.31 11.89
CA VAL A 59 11.26 -6.67 12.01
C VAL A 59 12.29 -6.65 13.14
N ASP A 60 12.08 -7.44 14.18
CA ASP A 60 13.01 -7.48 15.33
C ASP A 60 14.34 -8.12 14.96
N GLY A 61 14.33 -9.04 13.99
CA GLY A 61 15.50 -9.80 13.60
C GLY A 61 15.15 -11.21 13.13
N GLY A 62 16.19 -12.01 12.93
CA GLY A 62 16.02 -13.39 12.50
C GLY A 62 17.33 -14.11 12.26
N THR A 63 17.23 -15.40 11.93
CA THR A 63 18.35 -16.23 11.51
C THR A 63 18.17 -16.72 10.08
N LYS A 64 19.28 -16.98 9.40
CA LYS A 64 19.32 -17.66 8.10
C LYS A 64 20.17 -18.91 8.22
N GLU A 65 19.64 -20.05 7.81
CA GLU A 65 20.45 -21.26 7.66
C GLU A 65 21.22 -21.17 6.34
N GLU A 66 22.55 -21.15 6.39
CA GLU A 66 23.39 -20.94 5.18
C GLU A 66 23.25 -22.07 4.15
N GLY A 67 23.14 -23.33 4.59
CA GLY A 67 23.00 -24.49 3.72
C GLY A 67 21.65 -24.55 3.00
N SER A 68 20.55 -24.48 3.77
CA SER A 68 19.19 -24.62 3.23
C SER A 68 18.59 -23.30 2.71
N ARG A 69 19.22 -22.16 3.02
CA ARG A 69 18.72 -20.80 2.75
C ARG A 69 17.31 -20.54 3.32
N HIS A 70 16.99 -21.19 4.44
CA HIS A 70 15.75 -20.93 5.18
C HIS A 70 15.94 -19.76 6.14
N TYR A 71 14.92 -18.92 6.19
CA TYR A 71 14.84 -17.78 7.09
C TYR A 71 13.85 -18.06 8.21
N LYS A 72 14.20 -17.56 9.39
CA LYS A 72 13.34 -17.47 10.57
C LYS A 72 13.35 -16.01 11.02
N VAL A 73 12.27 -15.28 10.77
CA VAL A 73 12.19 -13.82 10.99
C VAL A 73 11.07 -13.49 11.98
N ARG A 74 11.31 -12.58 12.91
CA ARG A 74 10.33 -12.12 13.90
C ARG A 74 9.85 -10.71 13.57
N ILE A 75 8.54 -10.55 13.46
CA ILE A 75 7.89 -9.24 13.28
C ILE A 75 7.74 -8.60 14.66
N ASN A 76 8.02 -7.30 14.75
CA ASN A 76 7.81 -6.54 15.98
C ASN A 76 6.32 -6.45 16.31
N ILE A 77 5.91 -6.98 17.46
CA ILE A 77 4.50 -7.03 17.86
C ILE A 77 3.97 -5.70 18.40
N ASP A 78 4.84 -4.81 18.85
CA ASP A 78 4.42 -3.53 19.43
C ASP A 78 3.76 -2.65 18.36
N PHE A 79 4.13 -2.86 17.08
CA PHE A 79 3.46 -2.23 15.95
C PHE A 79 1.99 -2.66 15.77
N ALA A 80 1.55 -3.74 16.43
CA ALA A 80 0.14 -4.14 16.46
C ALA A 80 -0.80 -3.06 17.00
N CYS A 81 -0.26 -2.09 17.77
CA CYS A 81 -1.05 -1.01 18.34
C CYS A 81 -1.82 -0.19 17.29
N PHE A 82 -1.34 -0.07 16.05
CA PHE A 82 -2.03 0.66 14.97
C PHE A 82 -3.05 -0.17 14.18
N PHE A 83 -3.09 -1.49 14.35
CA PHE A 83 -4.07 -2.33 13.65
C PHE A 83 -5.38 -2.51 14.44
N LYS A 84 -5.60 -1.68 15.47
CA LYS A 84 -6.83 -1.66 16.27
C LYS A 84 -7.99 -1.03 15.48
N ALA A 85 -9.21 -1.39 15.87
CA ALA A 85 -10.44 -0.64 15.55
C ALA A 85 -10.78 -0.41 14.06
N GLY A 86 -10.32 -1.25 13.14
CA GLY A 86 -10.73 -1.16 11.73
C GLY A 86 -10.08 -0.01 10.94
N LEU A 87 -9.04 0.63 11.49
CA LEU A 87 -8.26 1.70 10.85
C LEU A 87 -7.21 1.14 9.87
N TRP A 88 -7.62 0.21 9.00
CA TRP A 88 -6.74 -0.43 8.04
C TRP A 88 -7.41 -0.57 6.68
N ALA A 89 -6.61 -0.58 5.63
CA ALA A 89 -7.06 -0.90 4.28
C ALA A 89 -6.43 -2.21 3.81
N SER A 90 -7.24 -3.11 3.25
CA SER A 90 -6.72 -4.29 2.56
C SER A 90 -6.08 -3.89 1.24
N LEU A 91 -4.91 -4.45 0.93
CA LEU A 91 -4.32 -4.38 -0.40
C LEU A 91 -4.47 -5.72 -1.09
N ASP A 92 -4.84 -5.71 -2.38
CA ASP A 92 -4.80 -6.90 -3.21
C ASP A 92 -3.33 -7.22 -3.54
N ASN A 93 -2.87 -8.39 -3.07
CA ASN A 93 -1.48 -8.82 -3.25
C ASN A 93 -1.12 -9.06 -4.72
N ARG A 94 -2.05 -9.54 -5.55
CA ARG A 94 -1.80 -9.80 -6.97
C ARG A 94 -1.60 -8.49 -7.72
N GLN A 95 -2.49 -7.52 -7.50
CA GLN A 95 -2.34 -6.16 -8.03
C GLN A 95 -1.03 -5.53 -7.58
N ARG A 96 -0.70 -5.62 -6.29
CA ARG A 96 0.52 -5.03 -5.73
C ARG A 96 1.80 -5.67 -6.29
N CYS A 97 1.77 -6.96 -6.61
CA CYS A 97 2.89 -7.65 -7.28
C CYS A 97 3.01 -7.23 -8.75
N ALA A 98 1.89 -7.04 -9.45
CA ALA A 98 1.87 -6.64 -10.86
C ALA A 98 2.54 -5.27 -11.10
N LEU A 99 2.51 -4.36 -10.12
CA LEU A 99 3.21 -3.06 -10.17
C LEU A 99 4.75 -3.16 -10.14
N GLY A 100 5.31 -4.37 -10.04
CA GLY A 100 6.74 -4.63 -10.23
C GLY A 100 7.64 -3.78 -9.34
N ARG A 101 8.53 -2.98 -9.94
CA ARG A 101 9.49 -2.13 -9.22
C ARG A 101 9.04 -0.67 -9.09
N ASN A 102 7.87 -0.30 -9.64
CA ASN A 102 7.37 1.07 -9.60
C ASN A 102 6.90 1.44 -8.19
N GLN A 103 7.75 2.13 -7.43
CA GLN A 103 7.46 2.52 -6.04
C GLN A 103 6.36 3.58 -5.97
N THR A 104 6.31 4.49 -6.94
CA THR A 104 5.28 5.54 -7.00
C THR A 104 3.91 4.93 -7.21
N ALA A 105 3.77 3.98 -8.15
CA ALA A 105 2.51 3.26 -8.34
C ALA A 105 2.12 2.44 -7.10
N LYS A 106 3.07 1.78 -6.43
CA LYS A 106 2.82 1.05 -5.17
C LYS A 106 2.38 1.96 -4.01
N ALA A 107 2.90 3.18 -3.95
CA ALA A 107 2.52 4.15 -2.93
C ALA A 107 1.11 4.72 -3.22
N LEU A 108 0.80 5.03 -4.48
CA LEU A 108 -0.55 5.42 -4.90
C LEU A 108 -1.58 4.31 -4.70
N HIS A 109 -1.23 3.05 -5.01
CA HIS A 109 -2.09 1.89 -4.74
C HIS A 109 -2.46 1.79 -3.26
N ALA A 110 -1.47 1.99 -2.38
CA ALA A 110 -1.69 1.96 -0.93
C ALA A 110 -2.58 3.13 -0.48
N TYR A 111 -2.29 4.35 -0.95
CA TYR A 111 -3.06 5.55 -0.61
C TYR A 111 -4.52 5.46 -1.08
N TYR A 112 -4.75 5.09 -2.34
CA TYR A 112 -6.12 5.02 -2.86
C TYR A 112 -6.92 3.84 -2.31
N SER A 113 -6.26 2.78 -1.82
CA SER A 113 -6.97 1.69 -1.13
C SER A 113 -7.61 2.11 0.19
N THR A 114 -7.19 3.25 0.78
CA THR A 114 -7.84 3.82 1.97
C THR A 114 -9.07 4.68 1.63
N HIS A 115 -9.32 4.93 0.35
CA HIS A 115 -10.38 5.83 -0.12
C HIS A 115 -11.46 5.09 -0.91
N VAL A 116 -12.71 5.47 -0.68
CA VAL A 116 -13.84 4.94 -1.44
C VAL A 116 -14.11 5.75 -2.71
N ALA A 117 -13.89 7.07 -2.70
CA ALA A 117 -14.03 7.92 -3.89
C ALA A 117 -13.09 9.12 -3.73
N PRO A 118 -11.81 8.98 -4.15
CA PRO A 118 -10.84 10.05 -4.04
C PRO A 118 -11.26 11.28 -4.87
N GLY A 119 -11.12 12.47 -4.29
CA GLY A 119 -11.30 13.73 -5.01
C GLY A 119 -10.10 14.06 -5.91
N PRO A 120 -10.17 15.16 -6.68
CA PRO A 120 -9.00 15.69 -7.38
C PRO A 120 -7.93 16.13 -6.38
N HIS A 121 -6.68 15.71 -6.61
CA HIS A 121 -5.53 16.14 -5.83
C HIS A 121 -4.60 16.98 -6.69
N GLY A 122 -4.06 18.06 -6.12
CA GLY A 122 -2.92 18.77 -6.71
C GLY A 122 -1.71 17.86 -6.79
N PHE A 123 -0.92 17.96 -7.87
CA PHE A 123 0.25 17.09 -8.06
C PHE A 123 1.23 17.15 -6.89
N GLU A 124 1.56 18.34 -6.40
CA GLU A 124 2.47 18.54 -5.27
C GLU A 124 1.90 17.96 -3.97
N LYS A 125 0.60 18.16 -3.72
CA LYS A 125 -0.07 17.60 -2.54
C LYS A 125 -0.05 16.08 -2.56
N LEU A 126 -0.38 15.47 -3.69
CA LEU A 126 -0.38 14.03 -3.85
C LEU A 126 1.03 13.46 -3.68
N ALA A 127 2.03 14.11 -4.28
CA ALA A 127 3.43 13.72 -4.12
C ALA A 127 3.88 13.77 -2.66
N GLY A 128 3.53 14.82 -1.91
CA GLY A 128 3.81 14.93 -0.49
C GLY A 128 3.17 13.80 0.33
N LEU A 129 1.92 13.45 0.03
CA LEU A 129 1.20 12.35 0.72
C LEU A 129 1.85 10.99 0.52
N ILE A 130 2.44 10.74 -0.66
CA ILE A 130 3.09 9.45 -0.96
C ILE A 130 4.61 9.47 -0.75
N GLY A 131 5.16 10.55 -0.20
CA GLY A 131 6.59 10.71 0.03
C GLY A 131 7.43 10.84 -1.26
N LEU A 132 6.83 11.28 -2.36
CA LEU A 132 7.52 11.54 -3.62
C LEU A 132 8.16 12.94 -3.59
N GLY A 133 9.43 13.02 -3.20
CA GLY A 133 10.20 14.27 -3.15
C GLY A 133 11.29 14.40 -4.22
N ASN A 134 12.06 15.49 -4.14
CA ASN A 134 13.31 15.74 -4.89
C ASN A 134 13.18 15.64 -6.42
N LYS A 135 12.06 16.14 -6.97
CA LYS A 135 11.80 16.20 -8.41
C LYS A 135 11.33 17.59 -8.80
N THR A 136 11.69 18.03 -10.01
CA THR A 136 11.08 19.23 -10.61
C THR A 136 9.59 19.00 -10.82
N ARG A 137 8.77 20.08 -10.82
CA ARG A 137 7.31 19.99 -11.00
C ARG A 137 6.93 19.19 -12.25
N ARG A 138 7.67 19.37 -13.35
CA ARG A 138 7.50 18.61 -14.59
C ARG A 138 7.76 17.10 -14.39
N ASN A 139 8.86 16.73 -13.76
CA ASN A 139 9.22 15.32 -13.55
C ASN A 139 8.29 14.64 -12.53
N LEU A 140 7.83 15.40 -11.53
CA LEU A 140 6.85 14.95 -10.55
C LEU A 140 5.51 14.64 -11.23
N ARG A 141 5.02 15.57 -12.06
CA ARG A 141 3.80 15.37 -12.86
C ARG A 141 3.90 14.15 -13.77
N ALA A 142 4.99 14.04 -14.53
CA ALA A 142 5.21 12.90 -15.43
C ALA A 142 5.21 11.55 -14.67
N ASN A 143 5.93 11.47 -13.54
CA ASN A 143 5.99 10.25 -12.73
C ASN A 143 4.64 9.88 -12.11
N LEU A 144 3.85 10.88 -11.68
CA LEU A 144 2.50 10.63 -11.17
C LEU A 144 1.57 10.12 -12.27
N ILE A 145 1.63 10.69 -13.48
CA ILE A 145 0.81 10.23 -14.61
C ILE A 145 1.20 8.80 -15.00
N GLU A 146 2.50 8.52 -15.18
CA GLU A 146 3.01 7.18 -15.47
C GLU A 146 2.54 6.16 -14.41
N ALA A 147 2.61 6.53 -13.14
CA ALA A 147 2.12 5.67 -12.06
C ALA A 147 0.59 5.46 -12.08
N HIS A 148 -0.20 6.42 -12.56
CA HIS A 148 -1.65 6.23 -12.76
C HIS A 148 -1.95 5.34 -13.96
N ASP A 149 -1.15 5.44 -15.03
CA ASP A 149 -1.25 4.54 -16.18
C ASP A 149 -0.98 3.08 -15.75
N GLU A 150 0.05 2.84 -14.97
CA GLU A 150 0.34 1.52 -14.38
C GLU A 150 -0.83 0.99 -13.55
N LEU A 151 -1.43 1.83 -12.71
CA LEU A 151 -2.61 1.45 -11.91
C LEU A 151 -3.83 1.15 -12.77
N LYS A 152 -3.99 1.81 -13.91
CA LYS A 152 -5.04 1.50 -14.88
C LYS A 152 -4.74 0.17 -15.59
N GLN A 153 -3.50 -0.07 -16.00
CA GLN A 153 -3.09 -1.31 -16.68
C GLN A 153 -3.31 -2.55 -15.81
N ILE A 154 -3.03 -2.47 -14.51
CA ILE A 154 -3.29 -3.59 -13.58
C ILE A 154 -4.76 -3.71 -13.14
N GLY A 155 -5.65 -2.87 -13.69
CA GLY A 155 -7.08 -2.90 -13.41
C GLY A 155 -7.47 -2.37 -12.03
N PHE A 156 -6.60 -1.64 -11.33
CA PHE A 156 -6.95 -0.98 -10.07
C PHE A 156 -7.79 0.29 -10.32
N LEU A 157 -7.47 1.04 -11.38
CA LEU A 157 -8.27 2.18 -11.84
C LEU A 157 -9.06 1.80 -13.10
N SER A 158 -10.28 2.33 -13.23
CA SER A 158 -10.97 2.37 -14.53
C SER A 158 -10.41 3.48 -15.41
N GLY A 159 -9.97 4.58 -14.80
CA GLY A 159 -9.39 5.72 -15.48
C GLY A 159 -8.99 6.81 -14.50
N TYR A 160 -8.51 7.92 -15.04
CA TYR A 160 -8.20 9.13 -14.28
C TYR A 160 -8.31 10.36 -15.19
N GLU A 161 -8.61 11.50 -14.59
CA GLU A 161 -8.68 12.79 -15.28
C GLU A 161 -7.48 13.65 -14.88
N VAL A 162 -6.79 14.23 -15.87
CA VAL A 162 -5.71 15.19 -15.64
C VAL A 162 -6.20 16.57 -16.06
N ARG A 163 -6.06 17.54 -15.16
CA ARG A 163 -6.20 18.97 -15.47
C ARG A 163 -4.84 19.66 -15.36
N GLU A 164 -4.83 20.98 -15.43
CA GLU A 164 -3.59 21.78 -15.41
C GLU A 164 -2.67 21.41 -14.24
N ASP A 165 -3.22 21.35 -13.02
CA ASP A 165 -2.45 21.07 -11.80
C ASP A 165 -3.00 19.94 -10.93
N THR A 166 -4.07 19.28 -11.38
CA THR A 166 -4.73 18.23 -10.58
C THR A 166 -4.87 16.93 -11.34
N ILE A 167 -4.91 15.85 -10.58
CA ILE A 167 -5.22 14.51 -11.06
C ILE A 167 -6.33 13.91 -10.19
N LYS A 168 -7.33 13.30 -10.84
CA LYS A 168 -8.47 12.67 -10.18
C LYS A 168 -8.61 11.22 -10.65
N PRO A 169 -8.39 10.22 -9.78
CA PRO A 169 -8.55 8.82 -10.14
C PRO A 169 -10.02 8.38 -10.10
N THR A 170 -10.35 7.35 -10.88
CA THR A 170 -11.60 6.60 -10.80
C THR A 170 -11.25 5.14 -10.48
N LEU A 171 -11.64 4.68 -9.28
CA LEU A 171 -11.25 3.35 -8.78
C LEU A 171 -12.17 2.26 -9.35
N ASN A 172 -11.60 1.07 -9.57
CA ASN A 172 -12.40 -0.15 -9.77
C ASN A 172 -12.75 -0.72 -8.41
N HIS A 173 -13.99 -0.55 -7.98
CA HIS A 173 -14.44 -1.04 -6.69
C HIS A 173 -14.71 -2.54 -6.70
N THR A 174 -14.35 -3.19 -5.60
CA THR A 174 -14.87 -4.53 -5.31
C THR A 174 -16.40 -4.47 -5.11
N PRO A 175 -17.14 -5.57 -5.35
CA PRO A 175 -18.60 -5.60 -5.16
C PRO A 175 -19.08 -5.17 -3.76
N SER A 176 -18.24 -5.32 -2.74
CA SER A 176 -18.52 -4.86 -1.38
C SER A 176 -18.42 -3.34 -1.25
N GLN A 177 -17.35 -2.75 -1.82
CA GLN A 177 -17.17 -1.29 -1.86
C GLN A 177 -18.24 -0.60 -2.70
N ASN A 178 -18.66 -1.22 -3.81
CA ASN A 178 -19.78 -0.73 -4.62
C ASN A 178 -21.09 -0.64 -3.83
N ARG A 179 -21.40 -1.64 -2.98
CA ARG A 179 -22.58 -1.59 -2.10
C ARG A 179 -22.51 -0.43 -1.11
N HIS A 180 -21.34 -0.19 -0.52
CA HIS A 180 -21.13 0.94 0.40
C HIS A 180 -21.26 2.31 -0.31
N LEU A 181 -20.76 2.43 -1.54
CA LEU A 181 -20.92 3.62 -2.39
C LEU A 181 -22.38 3.89 -2.71
N VAL A 182 -23.12 2.88 -3.15
CA VAL A 182 -24.55 3.01 -3.45
C VAL A 182 -25.31 3.44 -2.20
N GLN A 183 -25.03 2.84 -1.03
CA GLN A 183 -25.64 3.23 0.24
C GLN A 183 -25.31 4.68 0.62
N LYS A 184 -24.06 5.12 0.44
CA LYS A 184 -23.63 6.50 0.73
C LYS A 184 -24.30 7.50 -0.22
N ILE A 185 -24.44 7.18 -1.51
CA ILE A 185 -25.14 7.99 -2.51
C ILE A 185 -26.64 8.08 -2.19
N VAL A 186 -27.27 6.95 -1.84
CA VAL A 186 -28.69 6.91 -1.43
C VAL A 186 -28.92 7.75 -0.18
N LYS A 187 -28.04 7.63 0.83
CA LYS A 187 -28.10 8.44 2.06
C LYS A 187 -27.91 9.94 1.77
N ALA A 188 -26.97 10.29 0.90
CA ALA A 188 -26.71 11.68 0.51
C ALA A 188 -27.79 12.29 -0.40
N ARG A 189 -28.57 11.47 -1.12
CA ARG A 189 -29.78 11.89 -1.85
C ARG A 189 -30.96 12.07 -0.90
N ARG A 190 -31.19 11.14 0.03
CA ARG A 190 -32.21 11.27 1.08
C ARG A 190 -32.02 12.52 1.96
N ALA A 191 -30.77 12.86 2.28
CA ALA A 191 -30.46 14.09 3.02
C ALA A 191 -30.63 15.39 2.21
N ARG A 192 -30.79 15.31 0.88
CA ARG A 192 -30.93 16.47 -0.02
C ARG A 192 -32.35 16.71 -0.51
N SER A 193 -33.29 15.81 -0.20
CA SER A 193 -34.72 16.07 -0.30
C SER A 193 -35.17 16.52 1.09
N PRO A 194 -35.39 17.83 1.35
CA PRO A 194 -36.17 18.23 2.50
C PRO A 194 -37.54 17.56 2.37
N GLU A 195 -38.12 17.13 3.48
CA GLU A 195 -39.50 16.71 3.56
C GLU A 195 -40.39 17.83 3.02
N ASP A 196 -40.88 17.65 1.79
CA ASP A 196 -41.98 18.43 1.25
C ASP A 196 -43.24 17.84 1.89
N THR A 197 -43.58 18.33 3.09
CA THR A 197 -44.82 17.96 3.75
C THR A 197 -45.39 19.18 4.48
N GLY A 198 -46.40 19.78 3.83
CA GLY A 198 -47.65 20.28 4.44
C GLY A 198 -47.55 21.42 5.44
#